data_AF-A0A7Y3AGL2-F1
#
_entry.id   AF-A0A7Y3AGL2-F1
#
_cell.length_a   1.000
_cell.length_b   1.000
_cell.length_c   1.000
_cell.angle_alpha   90.00
_cell.angle_beta   90.00
_cell.angle_gamma   90.00
#
_symmetry.space_group_name_H-M   'P 1'
#
loop_
_entity.id
_entity.type
_entity.pdbx_description
1 polymer ?
#
loop_
_entity_poly.entity_id
_entity_poly.type
_entity_poly.pdbx_seq_one_letter_code
_entity_poly.pdbx_strand_id
1 'polypeptide(L)'
;RGPADKVTGEFTHNDRFHRLVSAHEAIGKNPQKGFFLSWRDDGRWYEIDFWDTEHTCVNVFAEGQARIGGLVKDANEGAPQIGRYFGLFMIDGGEPGPIVDQGFTYRVTSEYWSEEARLALLNWCETGELGDLFEQAVWPSVVTDGNLQVHKHPRSDD
;
A
#
# COMPACT_ATOMS: atom_id res chain seq x y z
N ARG A 1 7.29 -16.62 18.15
CA ARG A 1 6.43 -15.85 17.22
C ARG A 1 7.40 -15.14 16.29
N GLY A 2 7.63 -15.67 15.08
CA GLY A 2 8.30 -14.93 14.02
C GLY A 2 7.39 -13.79 13.54
N PRO A 3 7.90 -12.76 12.86
CA PRO A 3 7.03 -11.75 12.28
C PRO A 3 6.14 -12.42 11.23
N ALA A 4 4.82 -12.25 11.35
CA ALA A 4 3.90 -12.44 10.24
C ALA A 4 4.30 -11.52 9.07
N ASP A 5 3.80 -11.76 7.86
CA ASP A 5 4.17 -10.90 6.74
C ASP A 5 3.84 -9.44 7.06
N LYS A 6 4.81 -8.56 6.84
CA LYS A 6 4.79 -7.20 7.37
C LYS A 6 5.41 -6.25 6.39
N VAL A 7 4.76 -5.11 6.23
CA VAL A 7 5.28 -3.94 5.54
C VAL A 7 5.39 -2.81 6.57
N THR A 8 6.60 -2.31 6.79
CA THR A 8 6.81 -1.12 7.61
C THR A 8 7.78 -0.16 6.97
N GLY A 9 7.56 1.12 7.14
CA GLY A 9 8.53 2.12 6.71
C GLY A 9 8.05 3.52 6.96
N GLU A 10 9.03 4.40 7.14
CA GLU A 10 8.86 5.85 7.09
C GLU A 10 9.82 6.34 6.01
N PHE A 11 9.28 6.94 4.96
CA PHE A 11 10.09 7.31 3.80
C PHE A 11 9.51 8.48 3.00
N THR A 12 10.41 9.16 2.30
CA THR A 12 10.11 10.32 1.46
C THR A 12 10.29 9.99 -0.02
N HIS A 13 9.47 10.60 -0.88
CA HIS A 13 9.65 10.56 -2.33
C HIS A 13 9.62 11.97 -2.94
N ASN A 14 10.51 12.19 -3.92
CA ASN A 14 10.67 13.47 -4.64
C ASN A 14 10.76 14.69 -3.70
N ASP A 15 11.30 14.50 -2.49
CA ASP A 15 11.52 15.49 -1.43
C ASP A 15 10.29 16.34 -1.05
N ARG A 16 9.07 15.83 -1.32
CA ARG A 16 7.83 16.60 -1.11
C ARG A 16 6.69 15.79 -0.52
N PHE A 17 6.80 14.48 -0.61
CA PHE A 17 5.77 13.57 -0.16
C PHE A 17 6.40 12.58 0.78
N HIS A 18 5.75 12.45 1.92
CA HIS A 18 6.18 11.59 2.98
C HIS A 18 5.14 10.51 3.15
N ARG A 19 5.61 9.32 3.53
CA ARG A 19 4.79 8.13 3.69
C ARG A 19 5.21 7.43 4.96
N LEU A 20 4.20 7.03 5.72
CA LEU A 20 4.34 6.16 6.87
C LEU A 20 3.43 4.96 6.64
N VAL A 21 4.02 3.77 6.65
CA VAL A 21 3.29 2.53 6.49
C VAL A 21 3.61 1.61 7.66
N SER A 22 2.56 1.02 8.22
CA SER A 22 2.66 -0.12 9.10
C SER A 22 1.49 -1.02 8.77
N ALA A 23 1.75 -2.10 8.05
CA ALA A 23 0.73 -3.03 7.60
C ALA A 23 1.17 -4.45 7.93
N HIS A 24 0.26 -5.23 8.49
CA HIS A 24 0.48 -6.63 8.82
C HIS A 24 -0.49 -7.50 8.03
N GLU A 25 0.05 -8.45 7.26
CA GLU A 25 -0.74 -9.49 6.63
C GLU A 25 -1.24 -10.48 7.69
N ALA A 26 -2.37 -11.08 7.36
CA ALA A 26 -2.99 -12.13 8.12
C ALA A 26 -2.97 -13.47 7.36
N ILE A 27 -1.93 -14.27 7.55
CA ILE A 27 -2.05 -15.71 7.30
C ILE A 27 -3.13 -16.27 8.25
N GLY A 28 -4.08 -17.04 7.72
CA GLY A 28 -4.97 -17.91 8.51
C GLY A 28 -6.09 -17.22 9.31
N LYS A 29 -6.98 -16.47 8.64
CA LYS A 29 -8.15 -15.78 9.25
C LYS A 29 -7.81 -14.67 10.25
N ASN A 30 -6.57 -14.21 10.28
CA ASN A 30 -6.22 -13.10 11.16
C ASN A 30 -6.75 -11.77 10.57
N PRO A 31 -6.99 -10.74 11.39
CA PRO A 31 -7.34 -9.41 10.88
C PRO A 31 -6.10 -8.71 10.32
N GLN A 32 -6.24 -8.07 9.15
CA GLN A 32 -5.30 -7.06 8.70
C GLN A 32 -5.27 -5.94 9.76
N LYS A 33 -4.09 -5.37 10.01
CA LYS A 33 -3.93 -4.28 10.97
C LYS A 33 -2.96 -3.24 10.46
N GLY A 34 -3.23 -2.02 10.87
CA GLY A 34 -2.34 -0.88 10.73
C GLY A 34 -2.88 0.14 9.75
N PHE A 35 -1.99 0.89 9.11
CA PHE A 35 -2.37 2.03 8.29
C PHE A 35 -1.32 2.34 7.21
N PHE A 36 -1.76 3.12 6.24
CA PHE A 36 -0.90 3.86 5.34
C PHE A 36 -1.28 5.33 5.41
N LEU A 37 -0.32 6.18 5.76
CA LEU A 37 -0.48 7.63 5.80
C LEU A 37 0.45 8.24 4.75
N SER A 38 -0.07 9.16 3.94
CA SER A 38 0.77 10.00 3.10
C SER A 38 0.43 11.47 3.29
N TRP A 39 1.47 12.30 3.39
CA TRP A 39 1.33 13.74 3.52
C TRP A 39 2.34 14.48 2.65
N ARG A 40 2.03 15.75 2.39
CA ARG A 40 2.84 16.68 1.61
C ARG A 40 3.30 17.83 2.49
N ASP A 41 4.38 18.50 2.08
CA ASP A 41 4.88 19.69 2.77
C ASP A 41 3.87 20.84 2.79
N ASP A 42 2.93 20.86 1.83
CA ASP A 42 1.81 21.82 1.79
C ASP A 42 0.69 21.50 2.81
N GLY A 43 0.91 20.51 3.68
CA GLY A 43 0.01 20.12 4.75
C GLY A 43 -1.09 19.15 4.35
N ARG A 44 -1.28 18.87 3.05
CA ARG A 44 -2.31 17.91 2.60
C ARG A 44 -1.91 16.48 2.92
N TRP A 45 -2.85 15.71 3.45
CA TRP A 45 -2.62 14.31 3.80
C TRP A 45 -3.85 13.44 3.53
N TYR A 46 -3.63 12.14 3.42
CA TYR A 46 -4.68 11.12 3.38
C TYR A 46 -4.23 9.83 4.05
N GLU A 47 -5.18 9.08 4.56
CA GLU A 47 -4.96 7.81 5.25
C GLU A 47 -5.80 6.67 4.67
N ILE A 48 -5.22 5.47 4.68
CA ILE A 48 -5.92 4.20 4.48
C ILE A 48 -5.78 3.40 5.77
N ASP A 49 -6.91 3.07 6.39
CA ASP A 49 -6.98 2.26 7.60
C ASP A 49 -7.10 0.77 7.24
N PHE A 50 -6.04 -0.01 7.52
CA PHE A 50 -6.01 -1.44 7.23
C PHE A 50 -6.77 -2.30 8.25
N TRP A 51 -7.43 -1.71 9.24
CA TRP A 51 -8.42 -2.41 10.06
C TRP A 51 -9.74 -2.65 9.30
N ASP A 52 -9.97 -1.92 8.21
CA ASP A 52 -11.13 -2.10 7.35
C ASP A 52 -10.93 -3.22 6.32
N THR A 53 -11.04 -4.46 6.80
CA THR A 53 -10.83 -5.65 5.96
C THR A 53 -11.82 -5.82 4.81
N GLU A 54 -12.89 -5.01 4.75
CA GLU A 54 -13.84 -5.03 3.63
C GLU A 54 -13.32 -4.27 2.41
N HIS A 55 -12.60 -3.17 2.67
CA HIS A 55 -12.15 -2.22 1.66
C HIS A 55 -10.64 -2.13 1.52
N THR A 56 -9.87 -2.91 2.29
CA THR A 56 -8.40 -2.90 2.21
C THR A 56 -7.80 -4.25 1.88
N CYS A 57 -6.56 -4.20 1.44
CA CYS A 57 -5.75 -5.37 1.20
C CYS A 57 -4.29 -5.15 1.62
N VAL A 58 -3.66 -6.21 2.10
CA VAL A 58 -2.22 -6.32 2.33
C VAL A 58 -1.81 -7.71 1.88
N ASN A 59 -0.96 -7.81 0.85
CA ASN A 59 -0.46 -9.06 0.30
C ASN A 59 1.06 -8.98 0.09
N VAL A 60 1.81 -9.67 0.94
CA VAL A 60 3.25 -9.85 0.80
C VAL A 60 3.52 -11.14 0.02
N PHE A 61 3.58 -11.02 -1.29
CA PHE A 61 3.62 -12.18 -2.17
C PHE A 61 5.04 -12.75 -2.38
N ALA A 62 6.09 -11.98 -2.10
CA ALA A 62 7.49 -12.43 -2.06
C ALA A 62 8.28 -11.64 -0.99
N GLU A 63 9.43 -12.17 -0.55
CA GLU A 63 10.34 -11.40 0.31
C GLU A 63 10.72 -10.10 -0.40
N GLY A 64 10.65 -8.98 0.31
CA GLY A 64 10.91 -7.66 -0.24
C GLY A 64 9.80 -7.12 -1.17
N GLN A 65 8.67 -7.81 -1.37
CA GLN A 65 7.64 -7.36 -2.32
C GLN A 65 6.21 -7.48 -1.77
N ALA A 66 5.48 -6.36 -1.80
CA ALA A 66 4.12 -6.29 -1.32
C ALA A 66 3.19 -5.46 -2.22
N ARG A 67 1.92 -5.87 -2.29
CA ARG A 67 0.81 -5.06 -2.77
C ARG A 67 -0.08 -4.75 -1.59
N ILE A 68 -0.29 -3.47 -1.31
CA ILE A 68 -1.21 -3.01 -0.28
C ILE A 68 -2.14 -1.97 -0.86
N GLY A 69 -3.29 -1.73 -0.25
CA GLY A 69 -4.18 -0.70 -0.73
C GLY A 69 -5.49 -0.66 0.00
N GLY A 70 -6.30 0.34 -0.32
CA GLY A 70 -7.59 0.50 0.31
C GLY A 70 -8.34 1.76 -0.08
N LEU A 71 -9.53 1.87 0.50
CA LEU A 71 -10.34 3.08 0.47
C LEU A 71 -9.72 4.16 1.35
N VAL A 72 -9.54 5.35 0.79
CA VAL A 72 -9.18 6.53 1.58
C VAL A 72 -10.41 6.99 2.34
N LYS A 73 -10.42 6.83 3.66
CA LYS A 73 -11.54 7.23 4.54
C LYS A 73 -11.32 8.57 5.22
N ASP A 74 -10.06 8.93 5.45
CA ASP A 74 -9.72 10.17 6.14
C ASP A 74 -8.65 10.95 5.38
N ALA A 75 -8.80 12.26 5.37
CA ALA A 75 -7.93 13.24 4.73
C ALA A 75 -8.31 14.65 5.22
N ASN A 76 -7.38 15.61 5.21
CA ASN A 76 -7.74 16.99 5.52
C ASN A 76 -8.42 17.74 4.37
N GLU A 77 -9.07 18.86 4.73
CA GLU A 77 -9.74 19.78 3.80
C GLU A 77 -8.79 20.19 2.65
N GLY A 78 -9.12 19.76 1.43
CA GLY A 78 -8.32 20.04 0.22
C GLY A 78 -7.62 18.83 -0.41
N ALA A 79 -7.68 17.65 0.21
CA ALA A 79 -7.26 16.39 -0.39
C ALA A 79 -8.46 15.70 -1.09
N PRO A 80 -8.56 15.70 -2.45
CA PRO A 80 -9.72 15.18 -3.19
C PRO A 80 -9.82 13.64 -3.20
N GLN A 81 -9.14 12.97 -2.26
CA GLN A 81 -8.89 11.54 -2.26
C GLN A 81 -9.90 10.72 -1.46
N ILE A 82 -10.63 11.33 -0.51
CA ILE A 82 -11.66 10.62 0.29
C ILE A 82 -12.65 9.92 -0.63
N GLY A 83 -12.92 8.64 -0.37
CA GLY A 83 -13.85 7.81 -1.15
C GLY A 83 -13.24 7.15 -2.38
N ARG A 84 -11.93 7.35 -2.64
CA ARG A 84 -11.21 6.68 -3.75
C ARG A 84 -10.41 5.48 -3.26
N TYR A 85 -10.29 4.48 -4.13
CA TYR A 85 -9.41 3.33 -3.90
C TYR A 85 -8.03 3.54 -4.51
N PHE A 86 -7.01 3.30 -3.69
CA PHE A 86 -5.61 3.32 -4.12
C PHE A 86 -4.94 1.97 -3.85
N GLY A 87 -4.15 1.53 -4.82
CA GLY A 87 -3.17 0.45 -4.67
C GLY A 87 -1.77 1.01 -4.52
N LEU A 88 -0.91 0.32 -3.78
CA LEU A 88 0.51 0.58 -3.63
C LEU A 88 1.29 -0.71 -3.84
N PHE A 89 2.12 -0.76 -4.88
CA PHE A 89 3.11 -1.81 -5.04
C PHE A 89 4.44 -1.34 -4.45
N MET A 90 5.01 -2.14 -3.55
CA MET A 90 6.19 -1.79 -2.78
C MET A 90 7.29 -2.84 -3.01
N ILE A 91 8.51 -2.35 -3.24
CA ILE A 91 9.72 -3.16 -3.39
C ILE A 91 10.75 -2.65 -2.39
N ASP A 92 11.13 -3.50 -1.45
CA ASP A 92 12.23 -3.31 -0.50
C ASP A 92 13.53 -3.86 -1.14
N GLY A 93 14.54 -3.01 -1.23
CA GLY A 93 15.86 -3.30 -1.81
C GLY A 93 16.78 -4.11 -0.89
N GLY A 94 16.38 -4.32 0.37
CA GLY A 94 17.12 -4.99 1.41
C GLY A 94 18.24 -4.13 2.01
N GLU A 95 18.67 -4.47 3.23
CA GLU A 95 19.83 -3.85 3.89
C GLU A 95 21.01 -4.82 4.07
N PRO A 96 22.27 -4.41 3.81
CA PRO A 96 22.68 -3.30 2.94
C PRO A 96 22.53 -3.73 1.47
N GLY A 97 21.54 -3.17 0.78
CA GLY A 97 21.23 -3.54 -0.61
C GLY A 97 21.86 -2.58 -1.63
N PRO A 98 22.34 -3.08 -2.78
CA PRO A 98 22.67 -2.22 -3.92
C PRO A 98 21.41 -1.68 -4.64
N ILE A 99 20.21 -2.04 -4.18
CA ILE A 99 18.92 -1.73 -4.79
C ILE A 99 18.21 -0.66 -3.95
N VAL A 100 17.58 0.30 -4.62
CA VAL A 100 16.80 1.35 -3.98
C VAL A 100 15.36 0.87 -3.77
N ASP A 101 14.75 1.22 -2.64
CA ASP A 101 13.34 0.97 -2.36
C ASP A 101 12.44 1.72 -3.34
N GLN A 102 11.36 1.07 -3.77
CA GLN A 102 10.41 1.61 -4.75
C GLN A 102 8.96 1.47 -4.28
N GLY A 103 8.16 2.46 -4.62
CA GLY A 103 6.71 2.45 -4.43
C GLY A 103 5.99 2.89 -5.70
N PHE A 104 4.97 2.18 -6.12
CA PHE A 104 4.10 2.58 -7.22
C PHE A 104 2.70 2.77 -6.67
N THR A 105 2.18 3.99 -6.73
CA THR A 105 0.80 4.26 -6.33
C THR A 105 -0.09 4.21 -7.56
N TYR A 106 -1.22 3.51 -7.43
CA TYR A 106 -2.20 3.34 -8.48
C TYR A 106 -3.54 3.85 -8.01
N ARG A 107 -4.23 4.61 -8.85
CA ARG A 107 -5.67 4.84 -8.66
C ARG A 107 -6.43 3.73 -9.37
N VAL A 108 -7.22 2.96 -8.61
CA VAL A 108 -7.90 1.77 -9.15
C VAL A 108 -9.04 2.17 -10.08
N THR A 109 -9.88 3.16 -9.74
CA THR A 109 -10.96 3.65 -10.61
C THR A 109 -11.12 5.17 -10.53
N SER A 110 -11.85 5.80 -11.45
CA SER A 110 -12.27 7.21 -11.30
C SER A 110 -13.46 7.41 -10.36
N GLU A 111 -14.25 6.35 -10.14
CA GLU A 111 -15.44 6.35 -9.31
C GLU A 111 -15.11 6.48 -7.82
N TYR A 112 -16.02 7.12 -7.10
CA TYR A 112 -15.99 7.16 -5.64
C TYR A 112 -16.87 6.02 -5.11
N TRP A 113 -16.34 5.25 -4.17
CA TRP A 113 -17.03 4.19 -3.42
C TRP A 113 -18.02 3.35 -4.24
N SER A 114 -17.50 2.51 -5.14
CA SER A 114 -18.27 1.48 -5.84
C SER A 114 -17.81 0.07 -5.47
N GLU A 115 -18.72 -0.90 -5.62
CA GLU A 115 -18.42 -2.32 -5.38
C GLU A 115 -17.42 -2.84 -6.42
N GLU A 116 -17.55 -2.37 -7.66
CA GLU A 116 -16.65 -2.66 -8.77
C GLU A 116 -15.22 -2.21 -8.45
N ALA A 117 -15.04 -1.00 -7.92
CA ALA A 117 -13.72 -0.50 -7.52
C ALA A 117 -13.11 -1.29 -6.36
N ARG A 118 -13.94 -1.71 -5.40
CA ARG A 118 -13.54 -2.56 -4.28
C ARG A 118 -13.03 -3.92 -4.78
N LEU A 119 -13.82 -4.60 -5.61
CA LEU A 119 -13.47 -5.90 -6.17
C LEU A 119 -12.22 -5.82 -7.06
N ALA A 120 -12.06 -4.75 -7.82
CA ALA A 120 -10.86 -4.51 -8.63
C ALA A 120 -9.60 -4.36 -7.77
N LEU A 121 -9.67 -3.60 -6.67
CA LEU A 121 -8.56 -3.46 -5.74
C LEU A 121 -8.18 -4.82 -5.15
N LEU A 122 -9.16 -5.58 -4.65
CA LEU A 122 -8.91 -6.88 -4.03
C LEU A 122 -8.29 -7.88 -5.03
N ASN A 123 -8.83 -7.94 -6.25
CA ASN A 123 -8.29 -8.78 -7.31
C ASN A 123 -6.86 -8.40 -7.70
N TRP A 124 -6.59 -7.11 -7.91
CA TRP A 124 -5.24 -6.63 -8.18
C TRP A 124 -4.28 -6.97 -7.04
N CYS A 125 -4.72 -6.85 -5.80
CA CYS A 125 -3.89 -7.13 -4.65
C CYS A 125 -3.47 -8.60 -4.58
N GLU A 126 -4.37 -9.51 -4.92
CA GLU A 126 -4.13 -10.95 -4.95
C GLU A 126 -3.30 -11.38 -6.17
N THR A 127 -3.67 -10.92 -7.36
CA THR A 127 -3.13 -11.43 -8.64
C THR A 127 -1.99 -10.56 -9.19
N GLY A 128 -2.06 -9.26 -8.96
CA GLY A 128 -1.20 -8.25 -9.60
C GLY A 128 -1.72 -7.75 -10.93
N GLU A 129 -2.85 -8.28 -11.39
CA GLU A 129 -3.44 -7.89 -12.65
C GLU A 129 -4.20 -6.57 -12.47
N LEU A 130 -3.82 -5.58 -13.26
CA LEU A 130 -4.44 -4.26 -13.25
C LEU A 130 -5.79 -4.27 -14.02
N GLY A 131 -6.03 -5.25 -14.90
CA GLY A 131 -7.30 -5.36 -15.65
C GLY A 131 -7.71 -4.09 -16.42
N ASP A 132 -9.00 -3.98 -16.75
CA ASP A 132 -9.58 -2.86 -17.52
C ASP A 132 -10.13 -1.73 -16.63
N LEU A 133 -10.25 -1.96 -15.33
CA LEU A 133 -10.79 -0.98 -14.37
C LEU A 133 -9.75 0.06 -13.95
N PHE A 134 -8.45 -0.24 -14.11
CA PHE A 134 -7.35 0.67 -13.80
C PHE A 134 -7.29 1.84 -14.78
N GLU A 135 -8.07 2.88 -14.48
CA GLU A 135 -8.34 3.86 -15.50
C GLU A 135 -7.14 4.77 -15.82
N GLN A 136 -6.40 5.34 -14.87
CA GLN A 136 -5.83 6.66 -15.22
C GLN A 136 -4.52 7.15 -14.60
N ALA A 137 -3.94 6.55 -13.55
CA ALA A 137 -2.67 7.08 -13.05
C ALA A 137 -1.84 6.06 -12.25
N VAL A 138 -0.61 5.85 -12.74
CA VAL A 138 0.48 5.22 -12.01
C VAL A 138 1.46 6.31 -11.63
N TRP A 139 1.69 6.49 -10.33
CA TRP A 139 2.71 7.40 -9.82
C TRP A 139 3.89 6.58 -9.30
N PRO A 140 4.94 6.39 -10.12
CA PRO A 140 6.17 5.78 -9.64
C PRO A 140 6.82 6.68 -8.59
N SER A 141 7.36 6.05 -7.56
CA SER A 141 8.01 6.69 -6.42
C SER A 141 9.28 5.92 -6.12
N VAL A 142 10.40 6.63 -6.06
CA VAL A 142 11.67 6.11 -5.56
C VAL A 142 11.86 6.71 -4.17
N VAL A 143 12.25 5.89 -3.20
CA VAL A 143 12.57 6.37 -1.85
C VAL A 143 13.83 7.24 -1.93
N THR A 144 13.72 8.51 -1.50
CA THR A 144 14.84 9.46 -1.47
C THR A 144 15.44 9.62 -0.06
N ASP A 145 14.66 9.34 0.98
CA ASP A 145 15.07 9.32 2.38
C ASP A 145 14.19 8.35 3.17
N GLY A 146 14.74 7.75 4.22
CA GLY A 146 14.07 6.76 5.07
C GLY A 146 14.32 5.31 4.67
N ASN A 147 13.44 4.40 5.15
CA ASN A 147 13.60 2.96 4.99
C ASN A 147 12.24 2.25 4.84
N LEU A 148 12.11 1.40 3.83
CA LEU A 148 10.99 0.48 3.65
C LEU A 148 11.45 -0.95 3.95
N GLN A 149 10.66 -1.69 4.72
CA GLN A 149 10.94 -3.06 5.12
C GLN A 149 9.73 -3.94 4.79
N VAL A 150 9.95 -4.94 3.94
CA VAL A 150 8.92 -5.90 3.52
C VAL A 150 9.39 -7.32 3.81
N HIS A 151 8.83 -7.93 4.85
CA HIS A 151 9.17 -9.29 5.26
C HIS A 151 8.06 -10.25 4.94
N LYS A 152 8.42 -11.38 4.34
CA LYS A 152 7.54 -12.54 4.12
C LYS A 152 7.94 -13.66 5.08
N HIS A 153 7.00 -14.14 5.87
CA HIS A 153 7.22 -15.35 6.65
C HIS A 153 7.17 -16.56 5.70
N PRO A 154 8.13 -17.49 5.74
CA PRO A 154 7.97 -18.78 5.08
C PRO A 154 6.64 -19.43 5.49
N ARG A 155 5.86 -19.88 4.50
CA ARG A 155 4.66 -20.68 4.77
C ARG A 155 5.12 -21.98 5.45
N SER A 156 4.28 -22.55 6.30
CA SER A 156 4.59 -23.81 7.02
C SER A 156 4.89 -25.01 6.12
N ASP A 157 4.69 -24.86 4.81
CA ASP A 157 4.70 -25.93 3.81
C ASP A 157 5.86 -25.76 2.79
N ASP A 158 6.76 -24.78 2.99
CA ASP A 158 8.04 -24.62 2.27
C ASP A 158 9.22 -25.26 3.03
#